data_AF-A0A961IB33-F1
#
_entry.id   AF-A0A961IB33-F1
#
_cell.length_a   1.000
_cell.length_b   1.000
_cell.length_c   1.000
_cell.angle_alpha   90.00
_cell.angle_beta   90.00
_cell.angle_gamma   90.00
#
_symmetry.space_group_name_H-M   'P 1'
#
loop_
_entity.id
_entity.type
_entity.pdbx_description
1 polymer ?
#
loop_
_entity_poly.entity_id
_entity_poly.type
_entity_poly.pdbx_seq_one_letter_code
_entity_poly.pdbx_strand_id
1 'polypeptide(L)'
;EVIDAVKRGVLEAGGLPFVFSTISLGEILISPTSMLYRNLMAMETEEMIRAYPMDGVILAGGCDKTVPAQLMAGISANRPMLSVVIGPMMTGDVRGQRVGACTDCRRFWAGYRAGEIDPETLQAAEQSLCSTGGTCMVMGSASTMACLTEALGLMLPGGAACPSGSGDRLRHSVASGRAIVSMARSEILPRDVLSRASFMNALRVLQSISGSTNAVVHLMAIARRAGIEITLADLDAAGRDIPLLVNCKPAGANYLEDFHKAGGMPVLLKALAEKLDLNARVATGETLGDLIAGFKPPGDWQQTIASSAKPYGGTGSLVALKGSLAPDGAVLKRAAASAHLLKHTGPAMVFESPEDAAHRIDDEALGL
;
A
#
# COMPACT_ATOMS: atom_id res chain seq x y z
N GLU A 1 -14.93 -15.47 5.21
CA GLU A 1 -14.43 -15.84 3.86
C GLU A 1 -12.90 -15.92 3.76
N VAL A 2 -12.17 -14.79 3.80
CA VAL A 2 -10.69 -14.81 3.69
C VAL A 2 -10.05 -15.67 4.78
N ILE A 3 -10.45 -15.47 6.04
CA ILE A 3 -9.97 -16.27 7.18
C ILE A 3 -10.29 -17.74 6.97
N ASP A 4 -11.50 -18.09 6.52
CA ASP A 4 -11.89 -19.49 6.27
C ASP A 4 -11.08 -20.13 5.13
N ALA A 5 -10.73 -19.34 4.11
CA ALA A 5 -9.84 -19.76 3.04
C ALA A 5 -8.42 -20.04 3.57
N VAL A 6 -7.87 -19.17 4.41
CA VAL A 6 -6.58 -19.41 5.07
C VAL A 6 -6.65 -20.68 5.93
N LYS A 7 -7.68 -20.84 6.77
CA LYS A 7 -7.88 -22.03 7.61
C LYS A 7 -7.88 -23.32 6.79
N ARG A 8 -8.57 -23.33 5.64
CA ARG A 8 -8.56 -24.47 4.71
C ARG A 8 -7.14 -24.81 4.26
N GLY A 9 -6.36 -23.81 3.83
CA GLY A 9 -4.97 -24.03 3.42
C GLY A 9 -4.08 -24.57 4.54
N VAL A 10 -4.26 -24.07 5.77
CA VAL A 10 -3.51 -24.55 6.95
C VAL A 10 -3.86 -26.02 7.24
N LEU A 11 -5.14 -26.38 7.24
CA LEU A 11 -5.60 -27.75 7.47
C LEU A 11 -5.09 -28.71 6.39
N GLU A 12 -5.14 -28.31 5.12
CA GLU A 12 -4.63 -29.11 3.98
C GLU A 12 -3.13 -29.40 4.08
N ALA A 13 -2.35 -28.48 4.64
CA ALA A 13 -0.92 -28.65 4.87
C ALA A 13 -0.59 -29.41 6.17
N GLY A 14 -1.60 -29.80 6.95
CA GLY A 14 -1.45 -30.52 8.21
C GLY A 14 -1.08 -29.63 9.41
N GLY A 15 -1.45 -28.35 9.37
CA GLY A 15 -1.36 -27.44 10.52
C GLY A 15 -2.68 -27.33 11.28
N LEU A 16 -2.63 -26.79 12.50
CA LEU A 16 -3.81 -26.47 13.32
C LEU A 16 -4.06 -24.96 13.28
N PRO A 17 -5.12 -24.46 12.61
CA PRO A 17 -5.37 -23.03 12.56
C PRO A 17 -6.07 -22.56 13.85
N PHE A 18 -5.50 -21.56 14.50
CA PHE A 18 -6.14 -20.79 15.56
C PHE A 18 -6.36 -19.35 15.11
N VAL A 19 -7.54 -18.79 15.39
CA VAL A 19 -7.90 -17.43 14.98
C VAL A 19 -8.15 -16.60 16.23
N PHE A 20 -7.50 -15.46 16.32
CA PHE A 20 -7.81 -14.41 17.28
C PHE A 20 -7.89 -13.07 16.56
N SER A 21 -8.64 -12.15 17.15
CA SER A 21 -8.78 -10.79 16.65
C SER A 21 -7.85 -9.85 17.40
N THR A 22 -7.45 -8.77 16.75
CA THR A 22 -6.76 -7.62 17.34
C THR A 22 -7.66 -6.38 17.20
N ILE A 23 -7.26 -5.25 17.78
CA ILE A 23 -7.91 -3.97 17.48
C ILE A 23 -7.93 -3.74 15.96
N SER A 24 -9.06 -3.26 15.45
CA SER A 24 -9.24 -2.97 14.02
C SER A 24 -9.21 -1.46 13.79
N LEU A 25 -8.41 -1.03 12.83
CA LEU A 25 -8.18 0.39 12.53
C LEU A 25 -8.89 0.81 11.25
N GLY A 26 -10.19 1.11 11.34
CA GLY A 26 -10.99 1.64 10.24
C GLY A 26 -10.70 3.13 10.01
N GLU A 27 -9.89 3.47 8.99
CA GLU A 27 -9.43 4.84 8.70
C GLU A 27 -10.56 5.87 8.67
N ILE A 28 -11.70 5.52 8.07
CA ILE A 28 -12.84 6.43 7.89
C ILE A 28 -13.75 6.53 9.12
N LEU A 29 -13.55 5.67 10.13
CA LEU A 29 -14.42 5.54 11.29
C LEU A 29 -13.78 6.02 12.59
N ILE A 30 -12.44 6.03 12.65
CA ILE A 30 -11.70 6.33 13.89
C ILE A 30 -11.33 7.81 13.96
N SER A 31 -11.62 8.41 15.12
CA SER A 31 -11.29 9.79 15.49
C SER A 31 -10.27 9.83 16.64
N PRO A 32 -9.33 10.79 16.70
CA PRO A 32 -9.10 11.86 15.72
C PRO A 32 -8.42 11.36 14.43
N THR A 33 -7.66 10.27 14.50
CA THR A 33 -7.06 9.59 13.35
C THR A 33 -6.63 8.18 13.74
N SER A 34 -6.75 7.23 12.82
CA SER A 34 -6.25 5.85 12.99
C SER A 34 -4.73 5.77 13.23
N MET A 35 -3.96 6.77 12.77
CA MET A 35 -2.49 6.78 12.87
C MET A 35 -2.03 6.77 14.33
N LEU A 36 -2.77 7.42 15.23
CA LEU A 36 -2.50 7.45 16.67
C LEU A 36 -2.51 6.04 17.27
N TYR A 37 -3.36 5.16 16.73
CA TYR A 37 -3.58 3.81 17.23
C TYR A 37 -2.75 2.73 16.50
N ARG A 38 -2.00 3.09 15.44
CA ARG A 38 -1.13 2.13 14.71
C ARG A 38 -0.14 1.44 15.65
N ASN A 39 0.52 2.22 16.51
CA ASN A 39 1.51 1.66 17.44
C ASN A 39 0.84 0.83 18.54
N LEU A 40 -0.36 1.21 18.97
CA LEU A 40 -1.16 0.43 19.93
C LEU A 40 -1.50 -0.95 19.36
N MET A 41 -2.04 -0.99 18.13
CA MET A 41 -2.31 -2.25 17.42
C MET A 41 -1.03 -3.10 17.26
N ALA A 42 0.10 -2.47 16.95
CA ALA A 42 1.37 -3.19 16.81
C ALA A 42 1.82 -3.83 18.14
N MET A 43 1.72 -3.11 19.26
CA MET A 43 2.08 -3.65 20.58
C MET A 43 1.14 -4.80 20.99
N GLU A 44 -0.18 -4.60 20.86
CA GLU A 44 -1.17 -5.64 21.15
C GLU A 44 -0.92 -6.89 20.31
N THR A 45 -0.78 -6.73 18.99
CA THR A 45 -0.56 -7.86 18.07
C THR A 45 0.75 -8.59 18.39
N GLU A 46 1.81 -7.85 18.74
CA GLU A 46 3.12 -8.42 19.09
C GLU A 46 3.02 -9.33 20.31
N GLU A 47 2.38 -8.85 21.37
CA GLU A 47 2.19 -9.63 22.61
C GLU A 47 1.29 -10.83 22.39
N MET A 48 0.23 -10.72 21.57
CA MET A 48 -0.60 -11.86 21.21
C MET A 48 0.18 -12.95 20.46
N ILE A 49 1.08 -12.58 19.55
CA ILE A 49 1.92 -13.55 18.84
C ILE A 49 2.94 -14.20 19.79
N ARG A 50 3.50 -13.42 20.74
CA ARG A 50 4.55 -13.91 21.65
C ARG A 50 4.00 -14.75 22.80
N ALA A 51 2.84 -14.39 23.35
CA ALA A 51 2.26 -15.02 24.53
C ALA A 51 1.60 -16.36 24.25
N TYR A 52 1.09 -16.57 23.04
CA TYR A 52 0.48 -17.83 22.63
C TYR A 52 1.50 -18.77 21.94
N PRO A 53 1.32 -20.10 22.01
CA PRO A 53 2.22 -21.07 21.41
C PRO A 53 2.00 -21.16 19.88
N MET A 54 2.39 -20.10 19.16
CA MET A 54 2.23 -20.00 17.71
C MET A 54 3.56 -20.30 17.01
N ASP A 55 3.57 -21.33 16.15
CA ASP A 55 4.76 -21.70 15.35
C ASP A 55 4.89 -20.89 14.05
N GLY A 56 3.80 -20.30 13.58
CA GLY A 56 3.76 -19.42 12.42
C GLY A 56 2.47 -18.61 12.39
N VAL A 57 2.50 -17.43 11.79
CA VAL A 57 1.38 -16.48 11.82
C VAL A 57 1.00 -15.96 10.44
N ILE A 58 -0.30 -15.92 10.17
CA ILE A 58 -0.87 -15.17 9.05
C ILE A 58 -1.38 -13.84 9.57
N LEU A 59 -0.83 -12.76 9.03
CA LEU A 59 -1.24 -11.39 9.35
C LEU A 59 -2.32 -10.94 8.37
N ALA A 60 -3.57 -11.08 8.78
CA ALA A 60 -4.73 -10.69 7.99
C ALA A 60 -5.08 -9.22 8.22
N GLY A 61 -4.82 -8.36 7.23
CA GLY A 61 -5.02 -6.91 7.32
C GLY A 61 -5.62 -6.32 6.05
N GLY A 62 -5.84 -5.02 6.02
CA GLY A 62 -6.30 -4.36 4.80
C GLY A 62 -6.30 -2.84 4.89
N CYS A 63 -7.08 -2.27 5.81
CA CYS A 63 -7.19 -0.82 5.95
C CYS A 63 -5.84 -0.18 6.28
N ASP A 64 -5.71 1.11 5.97
CA ASP A 64 -4.47 1.88 5.85
C ASP A 64 -3.37 1.53 6.87
N LYS A 65 -3.72 1.53 8.16
CA LYS A 65 -2.76 1.34 9.27
C LYS A 65 -2.63 -0.10 9.75
N THR A 66 -3.55 -0.98 9.36
CA THR A 66 -3.59 -2.38 9.84
C THR A 66 -2.40 -3.19 9.35
N VAL A 67 -2.09 -3.12 8.04
CA VAL A 67 -0.96 -3.82 7.43
C VAL A 67 0.38 -3.40 8.08
N PRO A 68 0.75 -2.10 8.15
CA PRO A 68 2.01 -1.74 8.78
C PRO A 68 2.07 -2.07 10.27
N ALA A 69 0.97 -1.93 11.03
CA ALA A 69 0.94 -2.31 12.44
C ALA A 69 1.20 -3.80 12.64
N GLN A 70 0.56 -4.65 11.84
CA GLN A 70 0.76 -6.10 11.89
C GLN A 70 2.18 -6.49 11.46
N LEU A 71 2.73 -5.85 10.41
CA LEU A 71 4.12 -6.11 10.01
C LEU A 71 5.11 -5.75 11.13
N MET A 72 4.94 -4.57 11.76
CA MET A 72 5.75 -4.17 12.91
C MET A 72 5.69 -5.21 14.03
N ALA A 73 4.48 -5.72 14.33
CA ALA A 73 4.25 -6.72 15.36
C ALA A 73 4.91 -8.07 15.02
N GLY A 74 4.65 -8.61 13.83
CA GLY A 74 5.18 -9.91 13.40
C GLY A 74 6.70 -9.94 13.33
N ILE A 75 7.33 -8.84 12.87
CA ILE A 75 8.78 -8.70 12.86
C ILE A 75 9.34 -8.69 14.28
N SER A 76 8.69 -8.00 15.22
CA SER A 76 9.18 -7.87 16.60
C SER A 76 8.96 -9.14 17.43
N ALA A 77 7.87 -9.87 17.16
CA ALA A 77 7.64 -11.19 17.73
C ALA A 77 8.57 -12.25 17.10
N ASN A 78 9.04 -12.00 15.87
CA ASN A 78 10.02 -12.79 15.13
C ASN A 78 9.68 -14.29 15.07
N ARG A 79 8.44 -14.58 14.69
CA ARG A 79 7.95 -15.91 14.30
C ARG A 79 7.82 -15.98 12.78
N PRO A 80 7.88 -17.16 12.14
CA PRO A 80 7.54 -17.32 10.74
C PRO A 80 6.21 -16.61 10.43
N MET A 81 6.20 -15.72 9.45
CA MET A 81 5.04 -14.87 9.19
C MET A 81 4.80 -14.64 7.71
N LEU A 82 3.53 -14.53 7.34
CA LEU A 82 3.11 -14.13 6.01
C LEU A 82 1.91 -13.20 6.10
N SER A 83 1.85 -12.16 5.27
CA SER A 83 0.73 -11.24 5.21
C SER A 83 -0.30 -11.68 4.18
N VAL A 84 -1.57 -11.57 4.56
CA VAL A 84 -2.71 -11.70 3.64
C VAL A 84 -3.53 -10.44 3.76
N VAL A 85 -3.63 -9.67 2.67
CA VAL A 85 -4.50 -8.50 2.64
C VAL A 85 -5.91 -8.88 2.18
N ILE A 86 -6.92 -8.14 2.65
CA ILE A 86 -8.31 -8.32 2.20
C ILE A 86 -8.45 -8.02 0.70
N GLY A 87 -7.72 -7.01 0.21
CA GLY A 87 -7.74 -6.58 -1.19
C GLY A 87 -8.62 -5.34 -1.44
N PRO A 88 -8.51 -4.73 -2.62
CA PRO A 88 -9.28 -3.55 -2.99
C PRO A 88 -10.76 -3.90 -3.26
N MET A 89 -11.62 -2.90 -3.06
CA MET A 89 -12.99 -2.90 -3.57
C MET A 89 -13.01 -2.95 -5.11
N MET A 90 -14.12 -3.38 -5.69
CA MET A 90 -14.37 -3.20 -7.12
C MET A 90 -14.87 -1.77 -7.37
N THR A 91 -14.69 -1.24 -8.58
CA THR A 91 -15.18 0.11 -8.91
C THR A 91 -16.69 0.14 -9.03
N GLY A 92 -17.29 1.30 -8.79
CA GLY A 92 -18.70 1.58 -9.08
C GLY A 92 -18.88 2.33 -10.39
N ASP A 93 -20.14 2.68 -10.66
CA ASP A 93 -20.56 3.49 -11.79
C ASP A 93 -21.49 4.62 -11.33
N VAL A 94 -21.29 5.81 -11.89
CA VAL A 94 -22.20 6.95 -11.76
C VAL A 94 -22.46 7.49 -13.16
N ARG A 95 -23.66 7.23 -13.70
CA ARG A 95 -24.10 7.72 -15.02
C ARG A 95 -23.13 7.35 -16.16
N GLY A 96 -22.58 6.13 -16.15
CA GLY A 96 -21.62 5.66 -17.14
C GLY A 96 -20.18 6.10 -16.89
N GLN A 97 -19.92 6.84 -15.81
CA GLN A 97 -18.57 7.14 -15.36
C GLN A 97 -18.14 6.12 -14.32
N ARG A 98 -17.03 5.43 -14.58
CA ARG A 98 -16.38 4.54 -13.60
C ARG A 98 -15.80 5.35 -12.44
N VAL A 99 -16.25 5.05 -11.22
CA VAL A 99 -15.85 5.76 -10.00
C VAL A 99 -15.28 4.82 -8.95
N GLY A 100 -14.46 5.37 -8.06
CA GLY A 100 -14.03 4.66 -6.86
C GLY A 100 -13.76 5.59 -5.69
N ALA A 101 -13.81 5.03 -4.49
CA ALA A 101 -13.50 5.74 -3.26
C ALA A 101 -12.11 6.42 -3.29
N CYS A 102 -11.89 7.31 -2.33
CA CYS A 102 -10.68 8.12 -2.17
C CYS A 102 -10.55 9.25 -3.22
N THR A 103 -10.15 8.98 -4.46
CA THR A 103 -9.83 10.06 -5.43
C THR A 103 -11.08 10.74 -5.96
N ASP A 104 -12.09 9.96 -6.38
CA ASP A 104 -13.31 10.55 -6.93
C ASP A 104 -14.17 11.21 -5.86
N CYS A 105 -14.13 10.75 -4.59
CA CYS A 105 -14.78 11.43 -3.47
C CYS A 105 -14.39 12.92 -3.42
N ARG A 106 -13.09 13.21 -3.55
CA ARG A 106 -12.59 14.60 -3.54
C ARG A 106 -13.03 15.38 -4.78
N ARG A 107 -13.02 14.74 -5.95
CA ARG A 107 -13.47 15.35 -7.20
C ARG A 107 -14.95 15.71 -7.18
N PHE A 108 -15.81 14.80 -6.73
CA PHE A 108 -17.24 15.05 -6.60
C PHE A 108 -17.55 16.13 -5.57
N TRP A 109 -16.88 16.10 -4.41
CA TRP A 109 -17.06 17.13 -3.40
C TRP A 109 -16.60 18.52 -3.87
N ALA A 110 -15.44 18.60 -4.54
CA ALA A 110 -14.94 19.85 -5.09
C ALA A 110 -15.87 20.41 -6.17
N GLY A 111 -16.33 19.57 -7.11
CA GLY A 111 -17.27 19.98 -8.16
C GLY A 111 -18.62 20.42 -7.59
N TYR A 112 -19.11 19.77 -6.53
CA TYR A 112 -20.31 20.21 -5.83
C TYR A 112 -20.14 21.59 -5.19
N ARG A 113 -19.02 21.81 -4.47
CA ARG A 113 -18.70 23.13 -3.88
C ARG A 113 -18.52 24.23 -4.93
N ALA A 114 -18.04 23.87 -6.12
CA ALA A 114 -17.92 24.78 -7.25
C ALA A 114 -19.24 25.03 -8.01
N GLY A 115 -20.35 24.37 -7.63
CA GLY A 115 -21.63 24.45 -8.33
C GLY A 115 -21.68 23.73 -9.68
N GLU A 116 -20.65 22.92 -10.01
CA GLU A 116 -20.56 22.14 -11.26
C GLU A 116 -21.34 20.82 -11.20
N ILE A 117 -21.62 20.34 -9.98
CA ILE A 117 -22.28 19.06 -9.72
C ILE A 117 -23.54 19.33 -8.88
N ASP A 118 -24.67 18.83 -9.35
CA ASP A 118 -25.95 18.97 -8.65
C ASP A 118 -26.07 17.98 -7.46
N PRO A 119 -26.93 18.27 -6.46
CA PRO A 119 -27.13 17.41 -5.30
C PRO A 119 -27.52 15.96 -5.64
N GLU A 120 -28.28 15.72 -6.71
CA GLU A 120 -28.72 14.37 -7.10
C GLU A 120 -27.53 13.55 -7.62
N THR A 121 -26.67 14.17 -8.42
CA THR A 121 -25.41 13.56 -8.89
C THR A 121 -24.47 13.26 -7.74
N LEU A 122 -24.36 14.17 -6.75
CA LEU A 122 -23.56 13.93 -5.55
C LEU A 122 -24.11 12.73 -4.76
N GLN A 123 -25.42 12.67 -4.53
CA GLN A 123 -26.06 11.55 -3.84
C GLN A 123 -25.85 10.22 -4.58
N ALA A 124 -25.97 10.21 -5.91
CA ALA A 124 -25.68 9.03 -6.71
C ALA A 124 -24.20 8.60 -6.56
N ALA A 125 -23.27 9.55 -6.51
CA ALA A 125 -21.86 9.26 -6.27
C ALA A 125 -21.64 8.65 -4.88
N GLU A 126 -22.23 9.21 -3.81
CA GLU A 126 -22.13 8.67 -2.45
C GLU A 126 -22.52 7.19 -2.35
N GLN A 127 -23.55 6.78 -3.10
CA GLN A 127 -24.04 5.40 -3.13
C GLN A 127 -23.15 4.45 -3.96
N SER A 128 -22.37 4.98 -4.90
CA SER A 128 -21.59 4.17 -5.86
C SER A 128 -20.08 4.15 -5.60
N LEU A 129 -19.55 5.03 -4.74
CA LEU A 129 -18.10 5.12 -4.47
C LEU A 129 -17.51 3.89 -3.75
N CYS A 130 -18.32 3.19 -2.94
CA CYS A 130 -17.94 2.01 -2.16
C CYS A 130 -18.83 0.82 -2.53
N SER A 131 -18.65 0.25 -3.73
CA SER A 131 -19.59 -0.73 -4.29
C SER A 131 -19.46 -2.16 -3.76
N THR A 132 -18.35 -2.52 -3.11
CA THR A 132 -18.13 -3.86 -2.53
C THR A 132 -17.39 -3.78 -1.19
N GLY A 133 -17.30 -4.91 -0.48
CA GLY A 133 -16.31 -5.03 0.61
C GLY A 133 -14.87 -4.91 0.08
N GLY A 134 -13.97 -4.39 0.91
CA GLY A 134 -12.55 -4.25 0.59
C GLY A 134 -11.93 -2.93 1.05
N THR A 135 -10.73 -2.64 0.55
CA THR A 135 -9.98 -1.40 0.79
C THR A 135 -10.13 -0.41 -0.37
N CYS A 136 -9.64 0.84 -0.23
CA CYS A 136 -9.65 1.79 -1.35
C CYS A 136 -9.01 1.18 -2.61
N MET A 137 -9.68 1.32 -3.76
CA MET A 137 -9.32 0.71 -5.05
C MET A 137 -8.40 1.59 -5.92
N VAL A 138 -7.79 2.61 -5.31
CA VAL A 138 -6.79 3.50 -5.90
C VAL A 138 -5.44 3.21 -5.27
N MET A 139 -4.34 3.73 -5.83
CA MET A 139 -3.00 3.66 -5.25
C MET A 139 -2.85 4.59 -4.01
N GLY A 140 -3.75 4.42 -3.04
CA GLY A 140 -3.72 5.01 -1.70
C GLY A 140 -2.86 4.18 -0.75
N SER A 141 -2.85 4.49 0.55
CA SER A 141 -1.90 3.83 1.47
C SER A 141 -2.21 2.35 1.71
N ALA A 142 -3.47 1.93 1.75
CA ALA A 142 -3.83 0.50 1.81
C ALA A 142 -3.19 -0.31 0.67
N SER A 143 -3.43 0.06 -0.60
CA SER A 143 -2.85 -0.62 -1.76
C SER A 143 -1.34 -0.45 -1.86
N THR A 144 -0.81 0.73 -1.50
CA THR A 144 0.63 0.97 -1.45
C THR A 144 1.28 0.02 -0.46
N MET A 145 0.79 -0.06 0.77
CA MET A 145 1.34 -0.96 1.78
C MET A 145 1.20 -2.41 1.37
N ALA A 146 0.10 -2.82 0.72
CA ALA A 146 -0.02 -4.16 0.15
C ALA A 146 1.11 -4.48 -0.86
N CYS A 147 1.36 -3.56 -1.79
CA CYS A 147 2.43 -3.68 -2.78
C CYS A 147 3.81 -3.74 -2.13
N LEU A 148 4.05 -2.91 -1.12
CA LEU A 148 5.32 -2.90 -0.38
C LEU A 148 5.53 -4.17 0.43
N THR A 149 4.48 -4.75 1.02
CA THR A 149 4.56 -6.03 1.72
C THR A 149 4.98 -7.16 0.78
N GLU A 150 4.45 -7.18 -0.44
CA GLU A 150 4.86 -8.14 -1.47
C GLU A 150 6.29 -7.87 -1.94
N ALA A 151 6.69 -6.62 -2.15
CA ALA A 151 8.06 -6.24 -2.51
C ALA A 151 9.10 -6.56 -1.42
N LEU A 152 8.71 -6.50 -0.15
CA LEU A 152 9.52 -6.94 1.00
C LEU A 152 9.65 -8.46 1.09
N GLY A 153 8.90 -9.21 0.26
CA GLY A 153 8.90 -10.67 0.28
C GLY A 153 8.05 -11.27 1.39
N LEU A 154 7.16 -10.50 2.05
CA LEU A 154 6.35 -10.95 3.19
C LEU A 154 4.92 -11.34 2.79
N MET A 155 4.66 -11.51 1.49
CA MET A 155 3.37 -11.92 0.92
C MET A 155 3.65 -12.78 -0.32
N LEU A 156 2.82 -13.79 -0.57
CA LEU A 156 2.94 -14.59 -1.79
C LEU A 156 2.64 -13.72 -3.04
N PRO A 157 3.29 -14.00 -4.19
CA PRO A 157 3.11 -13.27 -5.43
C PRO A 157 1.65 -13.06 -5.84
N GLY A 158 1.33 -11.86 -6.31
CA GLY A 158 0.01 -11.44 -6.77
C GLY A 158 -0.96 -11.06 -5.65
N GLY A 159 -0.57 -11.24 -4.38
CA GLY A 159 -1.45 -11.02 -3.24
C GLY A 159 -1.86 -9.56 -3.03
N ALA A 160 -1.04 -8.60 -3.45
CA ALA A 160 -1.28 -7.19 -3.20
C ALA A 160 -2.51 -6.64 -3.95
N ALA A 161 -2.81 -7.20 -5.14
CA ALA A 161 -3.76 -6.62 -6.08
C ALA A 161 -5.10 -7.37 -6.17
N CYS A 162 -5.17 -8.65 -5.77
CA CYS A 162 -6.40 -9.45 -5.89
C CYS A 162 -7.63 -8.74 -5.27
N PRO A 163 -8.68 -8.42 -6.05
CA PRO A 163 -9.88 -7.76 -5.54
C PRO A 163 -10.54 -8.59 -4.42
N SER A 164 -11.11 -7.91 -3.43
CA SER A 164 -11.62 -8.56 -2.21
C SER A 164 -12.70 -9.61 -2.49
N GLY A 165 -13.66 -9.31 -3.37
CA GLY A 165 -14.76 -10.22 -3.73
C GLY A 165 -14.43 -11.24 -4.82
N SER A 166 -13.15 -11.49 -5.10
CA SER A 166 -12.74 -12.36 -6.22
C SER A 166 -12.38 -13.78 -5.78
N GLY A 167 -12.58 -14.75 -6.69
CA GLY A 167 -12.07 -16.11 -6.51
C GLY A 167 -10.54 -16.17 -6.41
N ASP A 168 -9.83 -15.22 -7.02
CA ASP A 168 -8.37 -15.08 -6.89
C ASP A 168 -7.95 -14.80 -5.46
N ARG A 169 -8.66 -13.91 -4.74
CA ARG A 169 -8.38 -13.63 -3.32
C ARG A 169 -8.55 -14.88 -2.47
N LEU A 170 -9.59 -15.67 -2.71
CA LEU A 170 -9.80 -16.93 -1.98
C LEU A 170 -8.70 -17.96 -2.28
N ARG A 171 -8.32 -18.13 -3.55
CA ARG A 171 -7.21 -19.02 -3.94
C ARG A 171 -5.88 -18.60 -3.30
N HIS A 172 -5.56 -17.31 -3.35
CA HIS A 172 -4.36 -16.75 -2.75
C HIS A 172 -4.34 -16.95 -1.23
N SER A 173 -5.50 -16.82 -0.57
CA SER A 173 -5.65 -17.04 0.87
C SER A 173 -5.41 -18.51 1.25
N VAL A 174 -5.96 -19.47 0.49
CA VAL A 174 -5.68 -20.91 0.67
C VAL A 174 -4.18 -21.20 0.46
N ALA A 175 -3.58 -20.67 -0.60
CA ALA A 175 -2.15 -20.85 -0.87
C ALA A 175 -1.28 -20.30 0.27
N SER A 176 -1.64 -19.13 0.82
CA SER A 176 -0.98 -18.52 1.97
C SER A 176 -1.07 -19.40 3.22
N GLY A 177 -2.24 -20.00 3.48
CA GLY A 177 -2.42 -20.97 4.56
C GLY A 177 -1.55 -22.22 4.42
N ARG A 178 -1.33 -22.71 3.20
CA ARG A 178 -0.40 -23.84 2.95
C ARG A 178 1.06 -23.41 3.15
N ALA A 179 1.41 -22.24 2.63
CA ALA A 179 2.78 -21.71 2.69
C ALA A 179 3.25 -21.48 4.13
N ILE A 180 2.42 -20.89 5.00
CA ILE A 180 2.82 -20.61 6.38
C ILE A 180 3.12 -21.88 7.18
N VAL A 181 2.44 -22.99 6.91
CA VAL A 181 2.74 -24.29 7.54
C VAL A 181 4.11 -24.81 7.09
N SER A 182 4.44 -24.65 5.80
CA SER A 182 5.77 -24.98 5.29
C SER A 182 6.84 -24.10 5.94
N MET A 183 6.59 -22.79 6.06
CA MET A 183 7.52 -21.83 6.67
C MET A 183 7.71 -22.07 8.17
N ALA A 184 6.65 -22.49 8.87
CA ALA A 184 6.73 -22.87 10.28
C ALA A 184 7.63 -24.10 10.48
N ARG A 185 7.57 -25.09 9.56
CA ARG A 185 8.43 -26.28 9.61
C ARG A 185 9.90 -25.98 9.28
N SER A 186 10.16 -25.04 8.37
CA SER A 186 11.51 -24.64 8.00
C SER A 186 12.09 -23.53 8.87
N GLU A 187 11.31 -23.04 9.85
CA GLU A 187 11.67 -21.97 10.79
C GLU A 187 12.27 -20.71 10.12
N ILE A 188 11.74 -20.32 8.96
CA ILE A 188 12.20 -19.10 8.27
C ILE A 188 11.62 -17.88 9.01
N LEU A 189 12.49 -17.09 9.64
CA LEU A 189 12.08 -15.95 10.46
C LEU A 189 12.17 -14.64 9.69
N PRO A 190 11.39 -13.60 10.08
CA PRO A 190 11.46 -12.27 9.47
C PRO A 190 12.88 -11.69 9.41
N ARG A 191 13.67 -11.89 10.47
CA ARG A 191 15.07 -11.45 10.54
C ARG A 191 16.01 -12.13 9.54
N ASP A 192 15.63 -13.30 9.02
CA ASP A 192 16.43 -14.05 8.04
C ASP A 192 16.10 -13.64 6.59
N VAL A 193 15.01 -12.88 6.41
CA VAL A 193 14.42 -12.46 5.12
C VAL A 193 14.65 -10.98 4.90
N LEU A 194 14.35 -10.16 5.91
CA LEU A 194 14.42 -8.71 5.81
C LEU A 194 15.87 -8.24 5.85
N SER A 195 16.21 -7.42 4.86
CA SER A 195 17.55 -6.86 4.70
C SER A 195 17.46 -5.44 4.18
N ARG A 196 18.55 -4.68 4.27
CA ARG A 196 18.59 -3.34 3.66
C ARG A 196 18.25 -3.39 2.16
N ALA A 197 18.66 -4.45 1.46
CA ALA A 197 18.34 -4.68 0.05
C ALA A 197 16.82 -4.80 -0.18
N SER A 198 16.10 -5.58 0.64
CA SER A 198 14.64 -5.72 0.50
C SER A 198 13.91 -4.40 0.75
N PHE A 199 14.36 -3.59 1.72
CA PHE A 199 13.80 -2.26 1.95
C PHE A 199 14.11 -1.27 0.81
N MET A 200 15.31 -1.32 0.22
CA MET A 200 15.61 -0.52 -0.97
C MET A 200 14.77 -0.93 -2.17
N ASN A 201 14.51 -2.23 -2.36
CA ASN A 201 13.57 -2.72 -3.38
C ASN A 201 12.16 -2.18 -3.13
N ALA A 202 11.69 -2.20 -1.88
CA ALA A 202 10.40 -1.61 -1.51
C ALA A 202 10.34 -0.11 -1.80
N LEU A 203 11.40 0.67 -1.53
CA LEU A 203 11.46 2.09 -1.89
C LEU A 203 11.41 2.32 -3.40
N ARG A 204 12.08 1.48 -4.20
CA ARG A 204 11.99 1.56 -5.66
C ARG A 204 10.58 1.24 -6.16
N VAL A 205 9.93 0.23 -5.60
CA VAL A 205 8.50 -0.05 -5.88
C VAL A 205 7.61 1.13 -5.48
N LEU A 206 7.85 1.75 -4.31
CA LEU A 206 7.11 2.94 -3.87
C LEU A 206 7.19 4.08 -4.91
N GLN A 207 8.38 4.30 -5.47
CA GLN A 207 8.60 5.31 -6.52
C GLN A 207 7.91 4.94 -7.83
N SER A 208 7.99 3.67 -8.25
CA SER A 208 7.42 3.22 -9.53
C SER A 208 5.89 3.24 -9.56
N ILE A 209 5.25 3.07 -8.40
CA ILE A 209 3.78 3.08 -8.30
C ILE A 209 3.23 4.46 -7.93
N SER A 210 4.09 5.45 -7.68
CA SER A 210 3.69 6.73 -7.09
C SER A 210 2.80 6.48 -5.87
N GLY A 211 3.30 5.71 -4.91
CA GLY A 211 2.50 5.29 -3.76
C GLY A 211 2.15 6.44 -2.81
N SER A 212 1.42 6.10 -1.76
CA SER A 212 1.07 7.05 -0.69
C SER A 212 2.31 7.57 0.04
N THR A 213 2.33 8.86 0.38
CA THR A 213 3.39 9.46 1.21
C THR A 213 3.42 8.85 2.62
N ASN A 214 2.28 8.36 3.13
CA ASN A 214 2.20 7.64 4.41
C ASN A 214 3.10 6.39 4.44
N ALA A 215 3.34 5.78 3.27
CA ALA A 215 4.19 4.61 3.17
C ALA A 215 5.64 4.89 3.61
N VAL A 216 6.12 6.14 3.50
CA VAL A 216 7.45 6.53 4.01
C VAL A 216 7.51 6.35 5.52
N VAL A 217 6.52 6.88 6.25
CA VAL A 217 6.42 6.76 7.71
C VAL A 217 6.24 5.30 8.15
N HIS A 218 5.47 4.53 7.40
CA HIS A 218 5.26 3.10 7.67
C HIS A 218 6.51 2.27 7.43
N LEU A 219 7.14 2.42 6.27
CA LEU A 219 8.31 1.63 5.89
C LEU A 219 9.48 1.90 6.83
N MET A 220 9.70 3.15 7.23
CA MET A 220 10.71 3.49 8.24
C MET A 220 10.42 2.86 9.61
N ALA A 221 9.16 2.82 10.03
CA ALA A 221 8.77 2.17 11.28
C ALA A 221 8.98 0.65 11.23
N ILE A 222 8.62 0.01 10.12
CA ILE A 222 8.83 -1.42 9.87
C ILE A 222 10.33 -1.74 9.83
N ALA A 223 11.13 -0.95 9.11
CA ALA A 223 12.58 -1.13 9.02
C ALA A 223 13.25 -1.08 10.41
N ARG A 224 12.85 -0.12 11.25
CA ARG A 224 13.37 -0.01 12.62
C ARG A 224 13.05 -1.23 13.48
N ARG A 225 11.88 -1.86 13.33
CA ARG A 225 11.56 -3.12 14.02
C ARG A 225 12.45 -4.28 13.56
N ALA A 226 12.89 -4.25 12.30
CA ALA A 226 13.84 -5.21 11.75
C ALA A 226 15.31 -4.86 12.06
N GLY A 227 15.58 -3.80 12.83
CA GLY A 227 16.95 -3.33 13.11
C GLY A 227 17.66 -2.70 11.91
N ILE A 228 16.91 -2.27 10.88
CA ILE A 228 17.43 -1.71 9.63
C ILE A 228 17.14 -0.21 9.59
N GLU A 229 18.16 0.58 9.27
CA GLU A 229 18.01 2.03 9.08
C GLU A 229 17.66 2.37 7.63
N ILE A 230 16.56 3.11 7.47
CA ILE A 230 16.11 3.72 6.22
C ILE A 230 15.79 5.18 6.48
N THR A 231 16.30 6.06 5.61
CA THR A 231 16.24 7.52 5.77
C THR A 231 15.49 8.19 4.62
N LEU A 232 15.18 9.48 4.76
CA LEU A 232 14.62 10.27 3.65
C LEU A 232 15.61 10.43 2.48
N ALA A 233 16.92 10.33 2.75
CA ALA A 233 17.93 10.32 1.70
C ALA A 233 17.86 9.04 0.86
N ASP A 234 17.52 7.90 1.48
CA ASP A 234 17.29 6.65 0.75
C ASP A 234 16.06 6.71 -0.14
N LEU A 235 14.99 7.37 0.32
CA LEU A 235 13.79 7.63 -0.48
C LEU A 235 14.14 8.46 -1.73
N ASP A 236 14.90 9.54 -1.55
CA ASP A 236 15.35 10.40 -2.66
C ASP A 236 16.26 9.63 -3.62
N ALA A 237 17.25 8.90 -3.09
CA ALA A 237 18.18 8.10 -3.88
C ALA A 237 17.45 7.04 -4.72
N ALA A 238 16.50 6.32 -4.13
CA ALA A 238 15.65 5.37 -4.85
C ALA A 238 14.75 6.04 -5.90
N GLY A 239 14.43 7.33 -5.75
CA GLY A 239 13.62 8.08 -6.70
C GLY A 239 14.37 8.53 -7.95
N ARG A 240 15.71 8.64 -7.92
CA ARG A 240 16.47 9.29 -9.00
C ARG A 240 16.39 8.56 -10.34
N ASP A 241 16.34 7.24 -10.32
CA ASP A 241 16.41 6.41 -11.52
C ASP A 241 15.17 5.53 -11.74
N ILE A 242 14.15 5.66 -10.87
CA ILE A 242 12.90 4.90 -10.98
C ILE A 242 11.78 5.77 -11.55
N PRO A 243 11.33 5.50 -12.79
CA PRO A 243 10.23 6.21 -13.41
C PRO A 243 8.86 5.74 -12.89
N LEU A 244 7.81 6.52 -13.15
CA LEU A 244 6.44 6.11 -12.87
C LEU A 244 6.00 5.03 -13.88
N LEU A 245 5.77 3.82 -13.39
CA LEU A 245 5.39 2.65 -14.20
C LEU A 245 3.93 2.25 -14.04
N VAL A 246 3.24 2.68 -12.99
CA VAL A 246 1.84 2.29 -12.76
C VAL A 246 0.87 3.44 -13.03
N ASN A 247 -0.05 3.21 -13.94
CA ASN A 247 -1.12 4.14 -14.32
C ASN A 247 -2.37 3.92 -13.48
N CYS A 248 -2.27 4.11 -12.16
CA CYS A 248 -3.43 4.06 -11.26
C CYS A 248 -3.67 5.41 -10.60
N LYS A 249 -4.94 5.74 -10.34
CA LYS A 249 -5.30 6.90 -9.53
C LYS A 249 -4.57 6.86 -8.19
N PRO A 250 -4.14 8.01 -7.62
CA PRO A 250 -4.42 9.37 -8.10
C PRO A 250 -3.45 9.90 -9.17
N ALA A 251 -2.35 9.20 -9.48
CA ALA A 251 -1.36 9.69 -10.45
C ALA A 251 -1.72 9.35 -11.92
N GLY A 252 -2.53 8.31 -12.11
CA GLY A 252 -3.01 7.85 -13.40
C GLY A 252 -4.53 7.76 -13.48
N ALA A 253 -5.02 7.02 -14.47
CA ALA A 253 -6.45 6.92 -14.78
C ALA A 253 -7.12 5.63 -14.26
N ASN A 254 -6.37 4.52 -14.14
CA ASN A 254 -6.94 3.21 -13.84
C ASN A 254 -7.06 2.93 -12.34
N TYR A 255 -7.65 1.79 -11.99
CA TYR A 255 -7.84 1.32 -10.62
C TYR A 255 -7.07 0.04 -10.35
N LEU A 256 -7.04 -0.41 -9.09
CA LEU A 256 -6.30 -1.61 -8.70
C LEU A 256 -6.86 -2.90 -9.34
N GLU A 257 -8.14 -2.90 -9.75
CA GLU A 257 -8.70 -4.00 -10.52
C GLU A 257 -7.96 -4.16 -11.87
N ASP A 258 -7.63 -3.05 -12.54
CA ASP A 258 -6.89 -3.08 -13.80
C ASP A 258 -5.42 -3.43 -13.57
N PHE A 259 -4.87 -3.04 -12.41
CA PHE A 259 -3.52 -3.43 -12.01
C PHE A 259 -3.43 -4.94 -11.78
N HIS A 260 -4.41 -5.53 -11.10
CA HIS A 260 -4.54 -6.98 -10.94
C HIS A 260 -4.66 -7.69 -12.29
N LYS A 261 -5.58 -7.21 -13.15
CA LYS A 261 -5.79 -7.77 -14.50
C LYS A 261 -4.53 -7.69 -15.35
N ALA A 262 -3.71 -6.64 -15.21
CA ALA A 262 -2.42 -6.49 -15.89
C ALA A 262 -1.31 -7.42 -15.36
N GLY A 263 -1.60 -8.23 -14.33
CA GLY A 263 -0.67 -9.16 -13.70
C GLY A 263 -0.05 -8.65 -12.40
N GLY A 264 -0.43 -7.47 -11.93
CA GLY A 264 -0.14 -6.95 -10.61
C GLY A 264 1.35 -6.80 -10.28
N MET A 265 1.65 -7.01 -9.00
CA MET A 265 3.01 -6.89 -8.46
C MET A 265 4.04 -7.80 -9.14
N PRO A 266 3.76 -9.07 -9.49
CA PRO A 266 4.75 -9.91 -10.17
C PRO A 266 5.22 -9.32 -11.52
N VAL A 267 4.29 -8.78 -12.30
CA VAL A 267 4.60 -8.12 -13.58
C VAL A 267 5.37 -6.81 -13.37
N LEU A 268 5.01 -6.03 -12.35
CA LEU A 268 5.74 -4.82 -11.99
C LEU A 268 7.18 -5.11 -11.54
N LEU A 269 7.37 -6.11 -10.68
CA LEU A 269 8.70 -6.54 -10.22
C LEU A 269 9.55 -7.03 -11.40
N LYS A 270 8.94 -7.71 -12.37
CA LYS A 270 9.61 -8.10 -13.61
C LYS A 270 10.04 -6.89 -14.45
N ALA A 271 9.18 -5.87 -14.56
CA ALA A 271 9.52 -4.62 -15.27
C ALA A 271 10.69 -3.87 -14.61
N LEU A 272 10.80 -3.98 -13.28
CA LEU A 272 11.84 -3.35 -12.47
C LEU A 272 13.08 -4.22 -12.25
N ALA A 273 13.14 -5.45 -12.77
CA ALA A 273 14.13 -6.45 -12.37
C ALA A 273 15.59 -5.95 -12.44
N GLU A 274 15.94 -5.18 -13.47
CA GLU A 274 17.28 -4.59 -13.65
C GLU A 274 17.66 -3.53 -12.60
N LYS A 275 16.66 -2.99 -11.89
CA LYS A 275 16.80 -1.97 -10.85
C LYS A 275 16.64 -2.52 -9.44
N LEU A 276 16.27 -3.79 -9.30
CA LEU A 276 16.06 -4.43 -8.01
C LEU A 276 17.27 -5.30 -7.63
N ASP A 277 17.50 -5.44 -6.34
CA ASP A 277 18.40 -6.47 -5.84
C ASP A 277 17.66 -7.81 -5.86
N LEU A 278 17.96 -8.63 -6.86
CA LEU A 278 17.31 -9.92 -7.07
C LEU A 278 17.77 -11.00 -6.09
N ASN A 279 18.85 -10.79 -5.34
CA ASN A 279 19.33 -11.73 -4.33
C ASN A 279 18.64 -11.55 -2.98
N ALA A 280 17.81 -10.50 -2.81
CA ALA A 280 17.01 -10.31 -1.62
C ALA A 280 16.11 -11.54 -1.39
N ARG A 281 16.12 -12.09 -0.17
CA ARG A 281 15.30 -13.25 0.18
C ARG A 281 13.84 -12.88 0.34
N VAL A 282 12.95 -13.86 0.15
CA VAL A 282 11.52 -13.75 0.43
C VAL A 282 11.10 -14.78 1.49
N ALA A 283 9.91 -14.63 2.07
CA ALA A 283 9.47 -15.38 3.25
C ALA A 283 9.36 -16.89 3.03
N THR A 284 9.17 -17.32 1.78
CA THR A 284 9.15 -18.73 1.35
C THR A 284 10.54 -19.36 1.25
N GLY A 285 11.61 -18.56 1.31
CA GLY A 285 13.01 -19.00 1.46
C GLY A 285 13.89 -18.78 0.23
N GLU A 286 13.30 -18.68 -0.96
CA GLU A 286 13.98 -18.36 -2.22
C GLU A 286 14.38 -16.87 -2.35
N THR A 287 15.06 -16.52 -3.45
CA THR A 287 15.40 -15.13 -3.78
C THR A 287 14.26 -14.45 -4.56
N LEU A 288 14.24 -13.12 -4.55
CA LEU A 288 13.33 -12.32 -5.37
C LEU A 288 13.49 -12.65 -6.87
N GLY A 289 14.72 -12.90 -7.32
CA GLY A 289 15.02 -13.32 -8.69
C GLY A 289 14.33 -14.62 -9.07
N ASP A 290 14.42 -15.64 -8.20
CA ASP A 290 13.74 -16.93 -8.38
C ASP A 290 12.22 -16.75 -8.41
N LEU A 291 11.70 -15.95 -7.46
CA LEU A 291 10.27 -15.66 -7.34
C LEU A 291 9.69 -15.08 -8.64
N ILE A 292 10.43 -14.17 -9.29
CA ILE A 292 9.95 -13.48 -10.51
C ILE A 292 10.40 -14.15 -11.82
N ALA A 293 11.20 -15.22 -11.76
CA ALA A 293 11.80 -15.84 -12.95
C ALA A 293 10.73 -16.29 -13.96
N GLY A 294 9.67 -16.94 -13.47
CA GLY A 294 8.57 -17.48 -14.27
C GLY A 294 7.54 -16.46 -14.77
N PHE A 295 7.59 -15.20 -14.30
CA PHE A 295 6.63 -14.18 -14.70
C PHE A 295 7.08 -13.46 -15.97
N LYS A 296 6.11 -13.09 -16.81
CA LYS A 296 6.33 -12.33 -18.04
C LYS A 296 6.42 -10.83 -17.74
N PRO A 297 7.21 -10.07 -18.53
CA PRO A 297 7.18 -8.61 -18.45
C PRO A 297 5.80 -8.05 -18.86
N PRO A 298 5.53 -6.76 -18.63
CA PRO A 298 4.28 -6.12 -19.03
C PRO A 298 4.01 -6.29 -20.52
N GLY A 299 2.81 -6.75 -20.87
CA GLY A 299 2.39 -6.90 -22.27
C GLY A 299 1.65 -5.67 -22.81
N ASP A 300 1.62 -5.54 -24.13
CA ASP A 300 1.02 -4.37 -24.82
C ASP A 300 -0.53 -4.36 -24.82
N TRP A 301 -1.16 -5.46 -24.39
CA TRP A 301 -2.62 -5.61 -24.30
C TRP A 301 -3.25 -4.90 -23.10
N GLN A 302 -2.44 -4.36 -22.19
CA GLN A 302 -2.87 -3.62 -21.01
C GLN A 302 -2.23 -2.23 -20.95
N GLN A 303 -2.86 -1.33 -20.21
CA GLN A 303 -2.44 0.08 -20.10
C GLN A 303 -2.26 0.54 -18.64
N THR A 304 -1.92 -0.39 -17.76
CA THR A 304 -1.78 -0.14 -16.31
C THR A 304 -0.35 -0.25 -15.81
N ILE A 305 0.45 -1.16 -16.37
CA ILE A 305 1.86 -1.38 -16.00
C ILE A 305 2.72 -1.12 -17.24
N ALA A 306 3.54 -0.08 -17.19
CA ALA A 306 4.48 0.25 -18.25
C ALA A 306 5.76 -0.58 -18.15
N SER A 307 6.43 -0.75 -19.29
CA SER A 307 7.82 -1.20 -19.31
C SER A 307 8.75 -0.05 -18.92
N SER A 308 9.94 -0.38 -18.41
CA SER A 308 10.97 0.62 -18.08
C SER A 308 11.42 1.47 -19.28
N ALA A 309 11.25 0.96 -20.50
CA ALA A 309 11.57 1.68 -21.74
C ALA A 309 10.50 2.71 -22.15
N LYS A 310 9.25 2.53 -21.73
CA LYS A 310 8.13 3.42 -22.06
C LYS A 310 7.30 3.75 -20.81
N PRO A 311 7.88 4.44 -19.81
CA PRO A 311 7.18 4.75 -18.57
C PRO A 311 6.05 5.77 -18.77
N TYR A 312 5.10 5.82 -17.83
CA TYR A 312 4.01 6.80 -17.83
C TYR A 312 4.45 8.19 -17.35
N GLY A 313 5.53 8.27 -16.56
CA GLY A 313 6.05 9.53 -16.06
C GLY A 313 7.52 9.45 -15.70
N GLY A 314 8.13 10.62 -15.44
CA GLY A 314 9.56 10.74 -15.11
C GLY A 314 9.93 10.16 -13.74
N THR A 315 11.22 10.21 -13.42
CA THR A 315 11.78 9.63 -12.19
C THR A 315 11.54 10.50 -10.96
N GLY A 316 11.31 9.90 -9.79
CA GLY A 316 11.12 10.65 -8.55
C GLY A 316 9.66 11.06 -8.35
N SER A 317 8.78 10.06 -8.27
CA SER A 317 7.37 10.24 -7.97
C SER A 317 7.14 10.84 -6.58
N LEU A 318 8.00 10.47 -5.61
CA LEU A 318 8.09 11.06 -4.28
C LEU A 318 9.49 11.66 -4.10
N VAL A 319 9.55 12.88 -3.56
CA VAL A 319 10.81 13.60 -3.30
C VAL A 319 10.89 14.01 -1.85
N ALA A 320 12.12 14.00 -1.30
CA ALA A 320 12.41 14.55 0.02
C ALA A 320 12.90 16.00 -0.15
N LEU A 321 12.24 16.94 0.50
CA LEU A 321 12.58 18.37 0.50
C LEU A 321 13.29 18.71 1.81
N LYS A 322 14.28 19.60 1.75
CA LYS A 322 14.95 20.17 2.92
C LYS A 322 15.08 21.68 2.77
N GLY A 323 15.10 22.38 3.89
CA GLY A 323 15.27 23.82 3.94
C GLY A 323 15.05 24.35 5.34
N SER A 324 15.11 25.67 5.53
CA SER A 324 14.89 26.30 6.84
C SER A 324 13.51 25.97 7.45
N LEU A 325 12.47 25.77 6.63
CA LEU A 325 11.14 25.39 7.09
C LEU A 325 11.00 23.90 7.42
N ALA A 326 11.83 23.05 6.82
CA ALA A 326 11.82 21.60 7.00
C ALA A 326 13.25 21.08 7.19
N PRO A 327 13.91 21.40 8.32
CA PRO A 327 15.31 21.05 8.54
C PRO A 327 15.55 19.53 8.57
N ASP A 328 14.62 18.78 9.18
CA ASP A 328 14.64 17.32 9.23
C ASP A 328 14.00 16.65 8.01
N GLY A 329 13.48 17.46 7.09
CA GLY A 329 12.93 17.06 5.81
C GLY A 329 11.41 17.00 5.77
N ALA A 330 10.88 17.12 4.55
CA ALA A 330 9.48 16.95 4.20
C ALA A 330 9.37 16.05 2.97
N VAL A 331 8.20 15.46 2.72
CA VAL A 331 7.96 14.61 1.54
C VAL A 331 6.90 15.25 0.66
N LEU A 332 7.15 15.30 -0.64
CA LEU A 332 6.19 15.75 -1.64
C LEU A 332 5.96 14.67 -2.70
N LYS A 333 4.70 14.40 -3.02
CA LYS A 333 4.30 13.51 -4.11
C LYS A 333 4.30 14.29 -5.44
N ARG A 334 5.46 14.36 -6.07
CA ARG A 334 5.68 15.12 -7.31
C ARG A 334 4.81 14.64 -8.48
N ALA A 335 4.57 13.33 -8.58
CA ALA A 335 3.78 12.75 -9.67
C ALA A 335 2.29 13.11 -9.66
N ALA A 336 1.78 13.67 -8.56
CA ALA A 336 0.40 14.18 -8.46
C ALA A 336 0.35 15.72 -8.35
N ALA A 337 1.49 16.40 -8.55
CA ALA A 337 1.60 17.85 -8.43
C ALA A 337 1.46 18.53 -9.80
N SER A 338 0.98 19.77 -9.79
CA SER A 338 0.94 20.61 -10.99
C SER A 338 2.34 21.04 -11.38
N ALA A 339 2.74 20.78 -12.63
CA ALA A 339 4.12 21.00 -13.10
C ALA A 339 4.61 22.44 -12.91
N HIS A 340 3.73 23.43 -13.12
CA HIS A 340 4.05 24.85 -12.95
C HIS A 340 4.25 25.28 -11.48
N LEU A 341 3.81 24.47 -10.50
CA LEU A 341 3.98 24.73 -9.07
C LEU A 341 5.21 24.03 -8.47
N LEU A 342 5.94 23.21 -9.24
CA LEU A 342 7.14 22.52 -8.75
C LEU A 342 8.28 23.49 -8.40
N LYS A 343 8.25 24.69 -8.96
CA LYS A 343 9.10 25.82 -8.58
C LYS A 343 8.21 27.05 -8.38
N HIS A 344 7.92 27.37 -7.13
CA HIS A 344 6.99 28.43 -6.78
C HIS A 344 7.53 29.29 -5.61
N THR A 345 7.10 30.54 -5.55
CA THR A 345 7.35 31.46 -4.43
C THR A 345 6.13 32.35 -4.27
N GLY A 346 5.65 32.48 -3.04
CA GLY A 346 4.47 33.27 -2.69
C GLY A 346 4.42 33.55 -1.19
N PRO A 347 3.53 34.46 -0.74
CA PRO A 347 3.32 34.71 0.68
C PRO A 347 2.76 33.48 1.40
N ALA A 348 3.09 33.32 2.68
CA ALA A 348 2.54 32.23 3.50
C ALA A 348 1.17 32.62 4.07
N MET A 349 0.15 31.80 3.78
CA MET A 349 -1.12 31.82 4.51
C MET A 349 -1.10 30.71 5.56
N VAL A 350 -1.19 31.09 6.84
CA VAL A 350 -1.05 30.15 7.96
C VAL A 350 -2.41 29.92 8.62
N PHE A 351 -2.75 28.65 8.77
CA PHE A 351 -3.87 28.18 9.58
C PHE A 351 -3.31 27.40 10.77
N GLU A 352 -3.77 27.70 11.98
CA GLU A 352 -3.22 27.13 13.21
C GLU A 352 -3.72 25.70 13.47
N SER A 353 -4.87 25.34 12.90
CA SER A 353 -5.46 24.02 13.04
C SER A 353 -6.36 23.67 11.84
N PRO A 354 -6.74 22.40 11.66
CA PRO A 354 -7.76 22.02 10.67
C PRO A 354 -9.09 22.75 10.86
N GLU A 355 -9.45 23.09 12.11
CA GLU A 355 -10.69 23.80 12.42
C GLU A 355 -10.60 25.30 12.07
N ASP A 356 -9.45 25.92 12.34
CA ASP A 356 -9.13 27.28 11.88
C ASP A 356 -9.17 27.38 10.34
N ALA A 357 -8.61 26.38 9.64
CA ALA A 357 -8.70 26.28 8.18
C ALA A 357 -10.14 26.12 7.71
N ALA A 358 -10.94 25.22 8.31
CA ALA A 358 -12.33 25.00 7.93
C ALA A 358 -13.20 26.26 8.10
N HIS A 359 -12.91 27.10 9.09
CA HIS A 359 -13.66 28.35 9.33
C HIS A 359 -13.25 29.51 8.40
N ARG A 360 -11.98 29.54 7.95
CA ARG A 360 -11.44 30.71 7.26
C ARG A 360 -11.18 30.52 5.78
N ILE A 361 -10.95 29.29 5.30
CA ILE A 361 -10.50 29.05 3.91
C ILE A 361 -11.47 29.58 2.85
N ASP A 362 -12.75 29.73 3.19
CA ASP A 362 -13.80 30.23 2.31
C ASP A 362 -14.14 31.72 2.53
N ASP A 363 -13.41 32.41 3.41
CA ASP A 363 -13.61 33.84 3.64
C ASP A 363 -13.04 34.64 2.46
N GLU A 364 -13.92 35.27 1.68
CA GLU A 364 -13.57 36.12 0.53
C GLU A 364 -12.61 37.25 0.91
N ALA A 365 -12.61 37.70 2.17
CA ALA A 365 -11.69 38.72 2.67
C ALA A 365 -10.22 38.26 2.65
N LEU A 366 -9.96 36.95 2.59
CA LEU A 366 -8.60 36.41 2.45
C LEU A 366 -8.05 36.54 1.02
N GLY A 367 -8.91 36.77 0.02
CA GLY A 367 -8.52 36.90 -1.39
C GLY A 367 -7.80 35.68 -1.96
N LEU A 368 -8.25 34.47 -1.56
CA LEU A 368 -7.69 33.17 -1.97
C LEU A 368 -8.30 32.61 -3.25
#